data_AF-A0A0L0WB24-F1
#
_entry.id   AF-A0A0L0WB24-F1
#
_cell.length_a   1.000
_cell.length_b   1.000
_cell.length_c   1.000
_cell.angle_alpha   90.00
_cell.angle_beta   90.00
_cell.angle_gamma   90.00
#
_symmetry.space_group_name_H-M   'P 1'
#
loop_
_entity.id
_entity.type
_entity.pdbx_description
1 polymer ?
#
loop_
_entity_poly.entity_id
_entity_poly.type
_entity_poly.pdbx_seq_one_letter_code
_entity_poly.pdbx_strand_id
1 'polypeptide(L)'
;MFELYSEKLRRLENPNVYDLYEYEPIPKKFRNQVIHLFDKISKICSDEFSDEFYSQSIFFEKLNKLFCEEKGILTLGDYDDITNFQNYILSASTLDVLDLIDLSVKYIELIFYKYNWEGLHLLPIDTLNKRFKTNNLGYEIINCELIKKDTQYTHEEIIKPCLKLIYDESFKGVEDEFFKAHEHFINGDYKDSITSANKAFESTLKTLCDLKRYDYNKDKDTVYTLLNILSDNGFVPTYLKRHFSTLLKTLSSGLPTLRNKRGGHGQGSEKIIVPEYYAKYAINLAATNISFLINIYKDSK
;
A
#
# COMPACT_ATOMS: atom_id res chain seq x y z
N MET A 1 -11.40 18.55 -13.56
CA MET A 1 -12.11 18.32 -12.28
C MET A 1 -11.88 19.53 -11.41
N PHE A 2 -12.89 19.97 -10.66
CA PHE A 2 -12.79 21.15 -9.78
C PHE A 2 -12.60 20.69 -8.33
N GLU A 3 -11.57 21.18 -7.64
CA GLU A 3 -11.35 20.97 -6.21
C GLU A 3 -12.24 21.93 -5.41
N LEU A 4 -13.07 21.39 -4.51
CA LEU A 4 -13.98 22.21 -3.71
C LEU A 4 -13.22 22.95 -2.60
N TYR A 5 -13.72 24.12 -2.20
CA TYR A 5 -13.10 24.91 -1.13
C TYR A 5 -13.00 24.16 0.20
N SER A 6 -14.00 23.33 0.53
CA SER A 6 -13.99 22.46 1.71
C SER A 6 -12.87 21.41 1.66
N GLU A 7 -12.49 20.94 0.47
CA GLU A 7 -11.36 20.01 0.28
C GLU A 7 -10.02 20.74 0.45
N LYS A 8 -9.93 22.00 -0.02
CA LYS A 8 -8.77 22.86 0.21
C LYS A 8 -8.55 23.15 1.70
N LEU A 9 -9.61 23.46 2.45
CA LEU A 9 -9.53 23.71 3.89
C LEU A 9 -9.07 22.47 4.66
N ARG A 10 -9.66 21.30 4.39
CA ARG A 10 -9.24 20.03 5.02
C ARG A 10 -7.76 19.72 4.79
N ARG A 11 -7.24 20.01 3.59
CA ARG A 11 -5.82 19.83 3.27
C ARG A 11 -4.90 20.77 4.07
N LEU A 12 -5.34 21.99 4.32
CA LEU A 12 -4.57 22.98 5.08
C LEU A 12 -4.59 22.70 6.59
N GLU A 13 -5.72 22.20 7.11
CA GLU A 13 -5.90 21.90 8.53
C GLU A 13 -5.23 20.58 8.96
N ASN A 14 -5.08 19.62 8.03
CA ASN A 14 -4.52 18.30 8.32
C ASN A 14 -3.52 17.83 7.25
N PRO A 15 -2.29 18.38 7.21
CA PRO A 15 -1.30 18.01 6.20
C PRO A 15 -0.82 16.55 6.28
N ASN A 16 -0.95 15.90 7.46
CA ASN A 16 -0.41 14.57 7.76
C ASN A 16 -1.48 13.45 7.90
N VAL A 17 -2.77 13.72 7.63
CA VAL A 17 -3.87 12.76 7.89
C VAL A 17 -4.20 11.89 6.65
N TYR A 18 -3.37 11.94 5.60
CA TYR A 18 -3.64 11.20 4.36
C TYR A 18 -3.26 9.70 4.40
N ASP A 19 -2.79 9.16 5.53
CA ASP A 19 -2.25 7.78 5.58
C ASP A 19 -3.07 6.76 6.38
N LEU A 20 -4.28 7.13 6.82
CA LEU A 20 -5.27 6.17 7.31
C LEU A 20 -6.34 6.01 6.24
N TYR A 21 -6.14 5.02 5.36
CA TYR A 21 -7.18 4.62 4.41
C TYR A 21 -8.38 4.07 5.18
N GLU A 22 -9.56 4.62 4.91
CA GLU A 22 -10.83 4.07 5.38
C GLU A 22 -11.29 3.03 4.38
N TYR A 23 -11.51 1.80 4.85
CA TYR A 23 -11.95 0.69 3.98
C TYR A 23 -13.44 0.44 4.08
N GLU A 24 -14.05 0.65 5.25
CA GLU A 24 -15.49 0.48 5.46
C GLU A 24 -16.06 1.45 6.50
N PRO A 25 -17.31 1.91 6.32
CA PRO A 25 -18.14 1.76 5.11
C PRO A 25 -17.76 2.77 4.01
N ILE A 26 -17.95 2.43 2.73
CA ILE A 26 -17.76 3.40 1.64
C ILE A 26 -18.70 4.61 1.84
N PRO A 27 -18.17 5.85 1.95
CA PRO A 27 -18.97 7.03 2.23
C PRO A 27 -20.06 7.30 1.18
N LYS A 28 -21.23 7.76 1.62
CA LYS A 28 -22.33 8.19 0.72
C LYS A 28 -21.88 9.24 -0.30
N LYS A 29 -20.94 10.12 0.08
CA LYS A 29 -20.32 11.10 -0.84
C LYS A 29 -19.66 10.40 -2.04
N PHE A 30 -18.87 9.36 -1.80
CA PHE A 30 -18.20 8.60 -2.86
C PHE A 30 -19.22 7.84 -3.73
N ARG A 31 -20.21 7.19 -3.12
CA ARG A 31 -21.30 6.49 -3.84
C ARG A 31 -22.03 7.42 -4.82
N ASN A 32 -22.39 8.63 -4.37
CA ASN A 32 -23.00 9.66 -5.24
C ASN A 32 -22.07 10.09 -6.38
N GLN A 33 -20.77 10.28 -6.08
CA GLN A 33 -19.80 10.62 -7.11
C GLN A 33 -19.74 9.54 -8.18
N VAL A 34 -19.63 8.26 -7.79
CA VAL A 34 -19.64 7.10 -8.70
C VAL A 34 -20.85 7.14 -9.63
N ILE A 35 -22.06 7.31 -9.09
CA ILE A 35 -23.30 7.45 -9.88
C ILE A 35 -23.18 8.56 -10.93
N HIS A 36 -22.75 9.76 -10.54
CA HIS A 36 -22.59 10.87 -11.48
C HIS A 36 -21.56 10.61 -12.58
N LEU A 37 -20.53 9.81 -12.31
CA LEU A 37 -19.54 9.45 -13.32
C LEU A 37 -20.10 8.46 -14.34
N PHE A 38 -20.80 7.42 -13.89
CA PHE A 38 -21.42 6.45 -14.79
C PHE A 38 -22.58 7.06 -15.60
N ASP A 39 -23.36 7.98 -15.03
CA ASP A 39 -24.34 8.78 -15.79
C ASP A 39 -23.66 9.61 -16.89
N LYS A 40 -22.53 10.26 -16.58
CA LYS A 40 -21.77 11.02 -17.59
C LYS A 40 -21.19 10.11 -18.68
N ILE A 41 -20.62 8.97 -18.31
CA ILE A 41 -19.99 8.03 -19.25
C ILE A 41 -21.06 7.45 -20.18
N SER A 42 -22.17 6.98 -19.63
CA SER A 42 -23.26 6.42 -20.43
C SER A 42 -23.85 7.42 -21.43
N LYS A 43 -23.91 8.72 -21.09
CA LYS A 43 -24.27 9.79 -22.04
C LYS A 43 -23.25 9.94 -23.15
N ILE A 44 -21.96 10.01 -22.83
CA ILE A 44 -20.89 10.09 -23.83
C ILE A 44 -20.94 8.89 -24.77
N CYS A 45 -21.11 7.68 -24.22
CA CYS A 45 -21.29 6.48 -25.03
C CYS A 45 -22.52 6.57 -25.94
N SER A 46 -23.64 7.09 -25.43
CA SER A 46 -24.87 7.24 -26.21
C SER A 46 -24.76 8.29 -27.32
N ASP A 47 -24.02 9.36 -27.11
CA ASP A 47 -23.87 10.45 -28.07
C ASP A 47 -22.91 10.08 -29.21
N GLU A 48 -21.89 9.25 -28.92
CA GLU A 48 -20.76 9.02 -29.82
C GLU A 48 -20.81 7.67 -30.54
N PHE A 49 -21.51 6.68 -29.97
CA PHE A 49 -21.78 5.43 -30.66
C PHE A 49 -23.09 5.58 -31.45
N SER A 50 -22.96 6.07 -32.68
CA SER A 50 -24.07 6.37 -33.62
C SER A 50 -24.87 5.14 -34.11
N ASP A 51 -24.74 3.98 -33.48
CA ASP A 51 -25.62 2.84 -33.74
C ASP A 51 -26.97 3.13 -33.08
N GLU A 52 -28.08 2.94 -33.82
CA GLU A 52 -29.47 3.10 -33.35
C GLU A 52 -29.82 2.28 -32.07
N PHE A 53 -28.87 1.48 -31.57
CA PHE A 53 -29.01 0.53 -30.47
C PHE A 53 -28.11 0.82 -29.24
N TYR A 54 -27.51 2.00 -29.12
CA TYR A 54 -26.71 2.36 -27.93
C TYR A 54 -27.29 3.57 -27.18
N SER A 55 -28.50 3.43 -26.64
CA SER A 55 -29.05 4.41 -25.70
C SER A 55 -28.45 4.28 -24.31
N GLN A 56 -28.60 5.32 -23.48
CA GLN A 56 -28.23 5.28 -22.06
C GLN A 56 -28.89 4.09 -21.33
N SER A 57 -30.13 3.75 -21.69
CA SER A 57 -30.85 2.59 -21.13
C SER A 57 -30.14 1.28 -21.45
N ILE A 58 -29.71 1.08 -22.70
CA ILE A 58 -29.06 -0.15 -23.15
C ILE A 58 -27.67 -0.31 -22.51
N PHE A 59 -26.99 0.81 -22.22
CA PHE A 59 -25.73 0.79 -21.47
C PHE A 59 -25.92 0.16 -20.09
N PHE A 60 -26.92 0.64 -19.32
CA PHE A 60 -27.18 0.15 -17.97
C PHE A 60 -27.83 -1.24 -17.97
N GLU A 61 -28.71 -1.55 -18.92
CA GLU A 61 -29.30 -2.89 -19.08
C GLU A 61 -28.22 -3.96 -19.20
N LYS A 62 -27.27 -3.78 -20.13
CA LYS A 62 -26.17 -4.72 -20.35
C LYS A 62 -25.25 -4.81 -19.14
N LEU A 63 -24.91 -3.67 -18.53
CA LEU A 63 -24.06 -3.63 -17.35
C LEU A 63 -24.69 -4.38 -16.17
N ASN A 64 -25.97 -4.08 -15.88
CA ASN A 64 -26.73 -4.71 -14.81
C ASN A 64 -26.83 -6.21 -15.04
N LYS A 65 -27.15 -6.63 -16.28
CA LYS A 65 -27.24 -8.05 -16.65
C LYS A 65 -25.92 -8.79 -16.43
N LEU A 66 -24.81 -8.24 -16.93
CA LEU A 66 -23.48 -8.83 -16.73
C LEU A 66 -23.13 -8.97 -15.25
N PHE A 67 -23.39 -7.93 -14.46
CA PHE A 67 -23.14 -7.98 -13.02
C PHE A 67 -24.05 -9.00 -12.31
N CYS A 68 -25.33 -9.07 -12.66
CA CYS A 68 -26.26 -10.06 -12.14
C CYS A 68 -25.83 -11.49 -12.46
N GLU A 69 -25.36 -11.75 -13.69
CA GLU A 69 -24.83 -13.05 -14.12
C GLU A 69 -23.61 -13.46 -13.28
N GLU A 70 -22.61 -12.59 -13.12
CA GLU A 70 -21.40 -12.85 -12.32
C GLU A 70 -21.70 -13.00 -10.83
N LYS A 71 -22.66 -12.21 -10.30
CA LYS A 71 -23.09 -12.30 -8.90
C LYS A 71 -24.04 -13.46 -8.60
N GLY A 72 -24.59 -14.11 -9.63
CA GLY A 72 -25.58 -15.16 -9.47
C GLY A 72 -26.92 -14.67 -8.92
N ILE A 73 -27.30 -13.42 -9.21
CA ILE A 73 -28.58 -12.82 -8.81
C ILE A 73 -29.46 -12.56 -10.04
N LEU A 74 -30.78 -12.57 -9.87
CA LEU A 74 -31.71 -12.45 -11.01
C LEU A 74 -31.82 -11.02 -11.53
N THR A 75 -31.94 -10.04 -10.64
CA THR A 75 -32.07 -8.62 -10.97
C THR A 75 -31.40 -7.76 -9.89
N LEU A 76 -31.05 -6.52 -10.21
CA LEU A 76 -30.60 -5.53 -9.23
C LEU A 76 -31.76 -4.86 -8.47
N GLY A 77 -32.98 -4.96 -9.00
CA GLY A 77 -34.19 -4.35 -8.44
C GLY A 77 -35.37 -4.43 -9.41
N ASP A 78 -36.48 -3.80 -9.03
CA ASP A 78 -37.75 -3.84 -9.75
C ASP A 78 -38.05 -2.54 -10.53
N TYR A 79 -37.08 -1.63 -10.64
CA TYR A 79 -37.19 -0.36 -11.38
C TYR A 79 -36.53 -0.46 -12.76
N ASP A 80 -36.42 0.67 -13.47
CA ASP A 80 -35.59 0.75 -14.66
C ASP A 80 -34.10 0.54 -14.34
N ASP A 81 -33.31 0.15 -15.34
CA ASP A 81 -31.91 -0.21 -15.17
C ASP A 81 -31.03 0.90 -14.58
N ILE A 82 -31.34 2.16 -14.89
CA ILE A 82 -30.60 3.31 -14.37
C ILE A 82 -30.90 3.46 -12.88
N THR A 83 -32.19 3.44 -12.52
CA THR A 83 -32.64 3.51 -11.12
C THR A 83 -32.12 2.34 -10.30
N ASN A 84 -32.13 1.12 -10.84
CA ASN A 84 -31.61 -0.06 -10.18
C ASN A 84 -30.11 0.06 -9.89
N PHE A 85 -29.31 0.48 -10.88
CA PHE A 85 -27.88 0.73 -10.69
C PHE A 85 -27.62 1.75 -9.59
N GLN A 86 -28.35 2.88 -9.60
CA GLN A 86 -28.22 3.94 -8.59
C GLN A 86 -28.58 3.44 -7.20
N ASN A 87 -29.71 2.75 -7.06
CA ASN A 87 -30.16 2.21 -5.78
C ASN A 87 -29.18 1.18 -5.23
N TYR A 88 -28.64 0.30 -6.07
CA TYR A 88 -27.66 -0.69 -5.68
C TYR A 88 -26.37 -0.03 -5.17
N ILE A 89 -25.81 0.95 -5.89
CA ILE A 89 -24.63 1.70 -5.43
C ILE A 89 -24.89 2.41 -4.09
N LEU A 90 -26.12 2.85 -3.81
CA LEU A 90 -26.45 3.55 -2.56
C LEU A 90 -26.66 2.63 -1.36
N SER A 91 -27.23 1.43 -1.57
CA SER A 91 -27.68 0.54 -0.48
C SER A 91 -26.81 -0.70 -0.27
N ALA A 92 -26.05 -1.13 -1.28
CA ALA A 92 -25.28 -2.37 -1.22
C ALA A 92 -24.10 -2.31 -0.25
N SER A 93 -23.59 -3.50 0.12
CA SER A 93 -22.39 -3.65 0.95
C SER A 93 -21.17 -2.96 0.30
N THR A 94 -20.12 -2.71 1.09
CA THR A 94 -18.87 -2.15 0.53
C THR A 94 -18.33 -3.04 -0.59
N LEU A 95 -18.25 -4.36 -0.36
CA LEU A 95 -17.73 -5.32 -1.34
C LEU A 95 -18.56 -5.31 -2.63
N ASP A 96 -19.88 -5.32 -2.53
CA ASP A 96 -20.75 -5.30 -3.71
C ASP A 96 -20.61 -4.01 -4.54
N VAL A 97 -20.42 -2.87 -3.88
CA VAL A 97 -20.13 -1.61 -4.59
C VAL A 97 -18.79 -1.67 -5.32
N LEU A 98 -17.76 -2.25 -4.68
CA LEU A 98 -16.44 -2.39 -5.29
C LEU A 98 -16.48 -3.37 -6.48
N ASP A 99 -17.17 -4.50 -6.33
CA ASP A 99 -17.33 -5.48 -7.41
C ASP A 99 -18.08 -4.87 -8.61
N LEU A 100 -19.14 -4.09 -8.34
CA LEU A 100 -19.87 -3.40 -9.40
C LEU A 100 -18.99 -2.37 -10.09
N ILE A 101 -18.17 -1.62 -9.34
CA ILE A 101 -17.22 -0.65 -9.90
C ILE A 101 -16.17 -1.37 -10.77
N ASP A 102 -15.56 -2.45 -10.28
CA ASP A 102 -14.53 -3.21 -11.00
C ASP A 102 -15.07 -3.77 -12.32
N LEU A 103 -16.23 -4.43 -12.28
CA LEU A 103 -16.90 -4.94 -13.48
C LEU A 103 -17.28 -3.81 -14.44
N SER A 104 -17.77 -2.68 -13.92
CA SER A 104 -18.20 -1.56 -14.77
C SER A 104 -17.03 -0.95 -15.54
N VAL A 105 -15.83 -0.88 -14.95
CA VAL A 105 -14.64 -0.37 -15.66
C VAL A 105 -14.20 -1.33 -16.77
N LYS A 106 -14.21 -2.64 -16.52
CA LYS A 106 -13.93 -3.66 -17.55
C LYS A 106 -14.95 -3.60 -18.68
N TYR A 107 -16.23 -3.43 -18.36
CA TYR A 107 -17.28 -3.26 -19.36
C TYR A 107 -17.07 -2.02 -20.23
N ILE A 108 -16.69 -0.89 -19.63
CA ILE A 108 -16.35 0.33 -20.36
C ILE A 108 -15.17 0.12 -21.30
N GLU A 109 -14.11 -0.57 -20.84
CA GLU A 109 -12.96 -0.90 -21.67
C GLU A 109 -13.36 -1.75 -22.89
N LEU A 110 -14.21 -2.77 -22.69
CA LEU A 110 -14.72 -3.60 -23.78
C LEU A 110 -15.50 -2.77 -24.82
N ILE A 111 -16.30 -1.81 -24.37
CA ILE A 111 -17.03 -0.89 -25.28
C ILE A 111 -16.02 -0.05 -26.09
N PHE A 112 -15.06 0.61 -25.43
CA PHE A 112 -14.11 1.47 -26.12
C PHE A 112 -13.21 0.70 -27.09
N TYR A 113 -12.81 -0.51 -26.72
CA TYR A 113 -12.08 -1.42 -27.61
C TYR A 113 -12.90 -1.77 -28.85
N LYS A 114 -14.17 -2.14 -28.68
CA LYS A 114 -15.07 -2.51 -29.79
C LYS A 114 -15.24 -1.38 -30.82
N TYR A 115 -15.30 -0.13 -30.37
CA TYR A 115 -15.54 1.03 -31.25
C TYR A 115 -14.25 1.78 -31.64
N ASN A 116 -13.06 1.19 -31.41
CA ASN A 116 -11.74 1.77 -31.76
C ASN A 116 -11.53 3.21 -31.25
N TRP A 117 -12.03 3.52 -30.05
CA TRP A 117 -11.96 4.88 -29.53
C TRP A 117 -10.79 5.05 -28.57
N GLU A 118 -9.70 5.63 -29.08
CA GLU A 118 -8.45 5.80 -28.33
C GLU A 118 -8.56 6.90 -27.25
N GLY A 119 -8.03 6.62 -26.06
CA GLY A 119 -7.78 7.60 -24.99
C GLY A 119 -8.95 7.98 -24.08
N LEU A 120 -10.21 7.75 -24.48
CA LEU A 120 -11.37 8.11 -23.64
C LEU A 120 -11.56 7.16 -22.45
N HIS A 121 -11.12 5.90 -22.53
CA HIS A 121 -11.20 4.92 -21.44
C HIS A 121 -10.35 5.30 -20.20
N LEU A 122 -9.30 6.11 -20.37
CA LEU A 122 -8.45 6.57 -19.26
C LEU A 122 -9.11 7.66 -18.40
N LEU A 123 -10.00 8.46 -18.99
CA LEU A 123 -10.66 9.57 -18.28
C LEU A 123 -11.57 9.09 -17.13
N PRO A 124 -12.41 8.04 -17.29
CA PRO A 124 -13.12 7.39 -16.20
C PRO A 124 -12.21 6.88 -15.09
N ILE A 125 -11.13 6.17 -15.44
CA ILE A 125 -10.20 5.55 -14.51
C ILE A 125 -9.49 6.62 -13.66
N ASP A 126 -8.93 7.64 -14.31
CA ASP A 126 -8.28 8.76 -13.63
C ASP A 126 -9.23 9.51 -12.69
N THR A 127 -10.48 9.68 -13.13
CA THR A 127 -11.50 10.37 -12.33
C THR A 127 -11.87 9.56 -11.10
N LEU A 128 -11.99 8.24 -11.26
CA LEU A 128 -12.35 7.32 -10.18
C LEU A 128 -11.20 7.18 -9.17
N ASN A 129 -9.94 7.03 -9.64
CA ASN A 129 -8.74 7.02 -8.79
C ASN A 129 -8.59 8.32 -7.98
N LYS A 130 -8.85 9.48 -8.60
CA LYS A 130 -8.87 10.76 -7.87
C LYS A 130 -9.95 10.79 -6.79
N ARG A 131 -11.11 10.17 -7.01
CA ARG A 131 -12.20 10.12 -6.04
C ARG A 131 -11.95 9.13 -4.91
N PHE A 132 -11.32 7.99 -5.18
CA PHE A 132 -10.82 7.12 -4.11
C PHE A 132 -9.89 7.92 -3.19
N LYS A 133 -8.92 8.62 -3.78
CA LYS A 133 -7.98 9.46 -3.03
C LYS A 133 -8.65 10.59 -2.23
N THR A 134 -9.57 11.36 -2.81
CA THR A 134 -10.21 12.50 -2.10
C THR A 134 -11.22 12.09 -1.05
N ASN A 135 -11.67 10.83 -1.06
CA ASN A 135 -12.50 10.25 -0.01
C ASN A 135 -11.67 9.36 0.95
N ASN A 136 -10.33 9.42 0.91
CA ASN A 136 -9.43 8.61 1.74
C ASN A 136 -9.68 7.10 1.65
N LEU A 137 -10.13 6.62 0.49
CA LEU A 137 -10.35 5.20 0.24
C LEU A 137 -9.07 4.57 -0.34
N GLY A 138 -8.61 3.49 0.28
CA GLY A 138 -7.41 2.75 -0.11
C GLY A 138 -7.63 1.82 -1.31
N TYR A 139 -8.11 2.36 -2.42
CA TYR A 139 -8.29 1.60 -3.67
C TYR A 139 -7.72 2.37 -4.86
N GLU A 140 -7.27 1.63 -5.87
CA GLU A 140 -6.81 2.13 -7.16
C GLU A 140 -7.30 1.22 -8.26
N ILE A 141 -7.49 1.78 -9.44
CA ILE A 141 -7.68 1.03 -10.66
C ILE A 141 -6.41 1.15 -11.48
N ILE A 142 -5.77 0.00 -11.76
CA ILE A 142 -4.59 -0.12 -12.58
C ILE A 142 -4.90 -1.18 -13.65
N ASN A 143 -4.64 -0.88 -14.93
CA ASN A 143 -4.93 -1.80 -16.04
C ASN A 143 -6.37 -2.36 -16.00
N CYS A 144 -7.34 -1.50 -15.69
CA CYS A 144 -8.77 -1.87 -15.58
C CYS A 144 -9.09 -2.92 -14.50
N GLU A 145 -8.20 -3.10 -13.52
CA GLU A 145 -8.44 -3.91 -12.34
C GLU A 145 -8.44 -3.04 -11.09
N LEU A 146 -9.46 -3.22 -10.25
CA LEU A 146 -9.53 -2.62 -8.93
C LEU A 146 -8.58 -3.35 -7.96
N ILE A 147 -7.62 -2.60 -7.44
CA ILE A 147 -6.61 -3.04 -6.49
C ILE A 147 -6.82 -2.29 -5.18
N LYS A 148 -6.81 -3.02 -4.07
CA LYS A 148 -6.76 -2.43 -2.73
C LYS A 148 -5.35 -1.84 -2.51
N LYS A 149 -5.24 -0.52 -2.40
CA LYS A 149 -4.01 0.17 -1.95
C LYS A 149 -3.82 -0.07 -0.48
N ASP A 150 -3.16 -1.15 -0.16
CA ASP A 150 -3.01 -1.50 1.23
C ASP A 150 -1.61 -1.23 1.76
N THR A 151 -1.46 -0.12 2.49
CA THR A 151 -0.33 0.06 3.41
C THR A 151 -0.34 -1.01 4.50
N GLN A 152 -1.50 -1.63 4.76
CA GLN A 152 -1.68 -2.78 5.62
C GLN A 152 -1.22 -4.08 4.94
N TYR A 153 -1.22 -4.25 3.60
CA TYR A 153 -0.70 -5.50 3.00
C TYR A 153 0.80 -5.66 3.23
N THR A 154 1.58 -4.58 3.15
CA THR A 154 3.01 -4.65 3.57
C THR A 154 3.14 -4.94 5.07
N HIS A 155 2.25 -4.38 5.89
CA HIS A 155 2.21 -4.69 7.32
C HIS A 155 1.78 -6.15 7.59
N GLU A 156 0.85 -6.70 6.82
CA GLU A 156 0.28 -8.04 6.98
C GLU A 156 1.17 -9.14 6.43
N GLU A 157 1.87 -8.89 5.32
CA GLU A 157 2.77 -9.86 4.68
C GLU A 157 4.22 -9.78 5.19
N ILE A 158 4.66 -8.60 5.64
CA ILE A 158 6.06 -8.40 6.05
C ILE A 158 6.18 -8.20 7.56
N ILE A 159 5.37 -7.31 8.15
CA ILE A 159 5.55 -6.90 9.55
C ILE A 159 4.94 -7.89 10.54
N LYS A 160 3.67 -8.28 10.37
CA LYS A 160 2.98 -9.25 11.24
C LYS A 160 3.71 -10.60 11.28
N PRO A 161 4.17 -11.19 10.16
CA PRO A 161 4.90 -12.45 10.19
C PRO A 161 6.25 -12.29 10.88
N CYS A 162 6.94 -11.17 10.68
CA CYS A 162 8.17 -10.85 11.40
C CYS A 162 7.97 -10.79 12.91
N LEU A 163 6.98 -10.02 13.38
CA LEU A 163 6.65 -9.90 14.81
C LEU A 163 6.28 -11.25 15.42
N LYS A 164 5.49 -12.06 14.71
CA LYS A 164 5.15 -13.41 15.14
C LYS A 164 6.40 -14.28 15.29
N LEU A 165 7.31 -14.26 14.32
CA LEU A 165 8.58 -15.00 14.38
C LEU A 165 9.46 -14.56 15.55
N ILE A 166 9.59 -13.25 15.77
CA ILE A 166 10.34 -12.67 16.90
C ILE A 166 9.75 -13.17 18.23
N TYR A 167 8.43 -13.14 18.36
CA TYR A 167 7.71 -13.56 19.56
C TYR A 167 7.84 -15.07 19.82
N ASP A 168 7.54 -15.90 18.81
CA ASP A 168 7.57 -17.37 18.90
C ASP A 168 8.96 -17.87 19.32
N GLU A 169 10.01 -17.20 18.87
CA GLU A 169 11.40 -17.54 19.16
C GLU A 169 11.97 -16.83 20.41
N SER A 170 11.17 -16.00 21.09
CA SER A 170 11.56 -15.25 22.30
C SER A 170 12.72 -14.26 22.10
N PHE A 171 12.79 -13.61 20.94
CA PHE A 171 13.80 -12.60 20.59
C PHE A 171 13.48 -11.23 21.22
N LYS A 172 13.36 -11.16 22.56
CA LYS A 172 12.86 -9.98 23.30
C LYS A 172 13.60 -8.67 22.98
N GLY A 173 14.92 -8.72 22.86
CA GLY A 173 15.72 -7.52 22.52
C GLY A 173 15.51 -7.03 21.08
N VAL A 174 15.08 -7.91 20.17
CA VAL A 174 14.67 -7.52 18.81
C VAL A 174 13.27 -6.94 18.84
N GLU A 175 12.37 -7.56 19.59
CA GLU A 175 11.00 -7.11 19.80
C GLU A 175 10.96 -5.65 20.27
N ASP A 176 11.67 -5.33 21.35
CA ASP A 176 11.71 -3.98 21.93
C ASP A 176 12.20 -2.93 20.93
N GLU A 177 13.31 -3.18 20.23
CA GLU A 177 13.87 -2.24 19.26
C GLU A 177 13.01 -2.10 18.01
N PHE A 178 12.35 -3.17 17.59
CA PHE A 178 11.45 -3.14 16.45
C PHE A 178 10.13 -2.43 16.76
N PHE A 179 9.58 -2.59 17.97
CA PHE A 179 8.44 -1.81 18.44
C PHE A 179 8.77 -0.31 18.53
N LYS A 180 9.95 0.06 19.07
CA LYS A 180 10.40 1.47 19.08
C LYS A 180 10.49 2.05 17.67
N ALA A 181 10.91 1.26 16.68
CA ALA A 181 10.97 1.71 15.29
C ALA A 181 9.58 2.11 14.75
N HIS A 182 8.55 1.32 15.10
CA HIS A 182 7.16 1.61 14.77
C HIS A 182 6.57 2.77 15.57
N GLU A 183 6.89 2.88 16.86
CA GLU A 183 6.47 4.01 17.71
C GLU A 183 6.98 5.33 17.15
N HIS A 184 8.28 5.43 16.84
CA HIS A 184 8.85 6.60 16.19
C HIS A 184 8.21 6.89 14.83
N PHE A 185 7.87 5.85 14.06
CA PHE A 185 7.20 6.03 12.77
C PHE A 185 5.81 6.67 12.95
N ILE A 186 5.01 6.17 13.90
CA ILE A 186 3.67 6.68 14.21
C ILE A 186 3.73 8.14 14.71
N ASN A 187 4.77 8.48 15.47
CA ASN A 187 4.98 9.82 16.00
C ASN A 187 5.57 10.81 14.96
N GLY A 188 5.86 10.35 13.74
CA GLY A 188 6.49 11.18 12.69
C GLY A 188 8.00 11.39 12.87
N ASP A 189 8.61 10.71 13.84
CA ASP A 189 10.06 10.73 14.13
C ASP A 189 10.83 9.80 13.19
N TYR A 190 10.71 10.06 11.89
CA TYR A 190 11.20 9.16 10.83
C TYR A 190 12.70 8.86 10.89
N LYS A 191 13.52 9.78 11.40
CA LYS A 191 14.97 9.56 11.58
C LYS A 191 15.23 8.52 12.68
N ASP A 192 14.52 8.63 13.79
CA ASP A 192 14.68 7.73 14.93
C ASP A 192 14.04 6.38 14.63
N SER A 193 12.96 6.36 13.83
CA SER A 193 12.38 5.14 13.26
C SER A 193 13.40 4.33 12.45
N ILE A 194 14.13 4.96 11.52
CA ILE A 194 15.20 4.30 10.75
C ILE A 194 16.30 3.79 11.69
N THR A 195 16.67 4.59 12.68
CA THR A 195 17.73 4.23 13.65
C THR A 195 17.33 3.01 14.48
N SER A 196 16.10 2.94 14.98
CA SER A 196 15.60 1.79 15.73
C SER A 196 15.40 0.56 14.85
N ALA A 197 15.02 0.71 13.57
CA ALA A 197 14.99 -0.40 12.62
C ALA A 197 16.38 -1.02 12.38
N ASN A 198 17.44 -0.19 12.33
CA ASN A 198 18.83 -0.69 12.30
C ASN A 198 19.18 -1.49 13.55
N LYS A 199 18.81 -0.97 14.73
CA LYS A 199 19.09 -1.63 16.01
C LYS A 199 18.38 -2.96 16.12
N ALA A 200 17.13 -3.07 15.67
CA ALA A 200 16.41 -4.34 15.64
C ALA A 200 17.15 -5.41 14.80
N PHE A 201 17.68 -5.01 13.63
CA PHE A 201 18.46 -5.91 12.79
C PHE A 201 19.80 -6.31 13.45
N GLU A 202 20.52 -5.38 14.07
CA GLU A 202 21.73 -5.69 14.85
C GLU A 202 21.44 -6.63 16.03
N SER A 203 20.41 -6.34 16.81
CA SER A 203 19.96 -7.18 17.92
C SER A 203 19.65 -8.60 17.45
N THR A 204 19.05 -8.76 16.26
CA THR A 204 18.78 -10.09 15.68
C THR A 204 20.06 -10.89 15.49
N LEU A 205 21.11 -10.27 14.95
CA LEU A 205 22.39 -10.95 14.73
C LEU A 205 23.07 -11.32 16.05
N LYS A 206 23.02 -10.46 17.06
CA LYS A 206 23.54 -10.76 18.40
C LYS A 206 22.79 -11.91 19.06
N THR A 207 21.46 -11.91 19.00
CA THR A 207 20.61 -13.00 19.52
C THR A 207 20.92 -14.32 18.83
N LEU A 208 21.15 -14.33 17.51
CA LEU A 208 21.53 -15.55 16.79
C LEU A 208 22.90 -16.09 17.21
N CYS A 209 23.90 -15.22 17.37
CA CYS A 209 25.20 -15.62 17.90
C CYS A 209 25.07 -16.21 19.32
N ASP A 210 24.27 -15.58 20.19
CA ASP A 210 24.02 -16.09 21.54
C ASP A 210 23.35 -17.48 21.51
N LEU A 211 22.30 -17.66 20.70
CA LEU A 211 21.56 -18.93 20.58
C LEU A 211 22.41 -20.07 20.00
N LYS A 212 23.29 -19.76 19.03
CA LYS A 212 24.21 -20.73 18.44
C LYS A 212 25.53 -20.87 19.21
N ARG A 213 25.71 -20.12 20.30
CA ARG A 213 26.92 -20.10 21.14
C ARG A 213 28.19 -19.77 20.35
N TYR A 214 28.09 -18.84 19.41
CA TYR A 214 29.25 -18.30 18.71
C TYR A 214 29.93 -17.23 19.57
N ASP A 215 31.26 -17.24 19.61
CA ASP A 215 32.05 -16.25 20.34
C ASP A 215 32.03 -14.90 19.61
N TYR A 216 31.60 -13.85 20.30
CA TYR A 216 31.66 -12.47 19.84
C TYR A 216 31.70 -11.50 21.03
N ASN A 217 32.19 -10.28 20.79
CA ASN A 217 32.19 -9.20 21.77
C ASN A 217 30.89 -8.38 21.68
N LYS A 218 30.02 -8.51 22.69
CA LYS A 218 28.69 -7.86 22.72
C LYS A 218 28.73 -6.33 22.58
N ASP A 219 29.78 -5.71 23.08
CA ASP A 219 29.93 -4.25 23.18
C ASP A 219 30.74 -3.64 22.03
N LYS A 220 31.62 -4.42 21.40
CA LYS A 220 32.58 -3.92 20.41
C LYS A 220 32.36 -4.46 19.00
N ASP A 221 31.80 -5.66 18.86
CA ASP A 221 31.69 -6.26 17.55
C ASP A 221 30.61 -5.58 16.73
N THR A 222 31.06 -5.01 15.62
CA THR A 222 30.19 -4.35 14.65
C THR A 222 29.29 -5.37 13.98
N VAL A 223 28.21 -4.90 13.38
CA VAL A 223 27.31 -5.76 12.61
C VAL A 223 28.02 -6.50 11.47
N TYR A 224 29.05 -5.89 10.86
CA TYR A 224 29.88 -6.57 9.87
C TYR A 224 30.64 -7.75 10.48
N THR A 225 31.17 -7.60 11.69
CA THR A 225 31.84 -8.68 12.43
C THR A 225 30.87 -9.81 12.75
N LEU A 226 29.66 -9.49 13.23
CA LEU A 226 28.61 -10.49 13.50
C LEU A 226 28.24 -11.28 12.24
N LEU A 227 28.11 -10.61 11.09
CA LEU A 227 27.85 -11.27 9.81
C LEU A 227 29.01 -12.16 9.37
N ASN A 228 30.26 -11.78 9.65
CA ASN A 228 31.41 -12.66 9.41
C ASN A 228 31.27 -13.94 10.23
N ILE A 229 31.02 -13.80 11.53
CA ILE A 229 30.90 -14.94 12.46
C ILE A 229 29.79 -15.90 12.02
N LEU A 230 28.60 -15.39 11.69
CA LEU A 230 27.50 -16.23 11.19
C LEU A 230 27.84 -16.91 9.87
N SER A 231 28.54 -16.22 8.97
CA SER A 231 28.93 -16.80 7.68
C SER A 231 30.04 -17.84 7.81
N ASP A 232 31.04 -17.59 8.66
CA ASP A 232 32.21 -18.46 8.84
C ASP A 232 31.80 -19.76 9.55
N ASN A 233 30.75 -19.71 10.38
CA ASN A 233 30.10 -20.89 10.97
C ASN A 233 29.05 -21.55 10.07
N GLY A 234 28.92 -21.11 8.81
CA GLY A 234 27.99 -21.71 7.84
C GLY A 234 26.50 -21.44 8.10
N PHE A 235 26.16 -20.55 9.05
CA PHE A 235 24.77 -20.20 9.34
C PHE A 235 24.15 -19.39 8.19
N VAL A 236 24.92 -18.48 7.60
CA VAL A 236 24.52 -17.75 6.38
C VAL A 236 25.47 -18.12 5.23
N PRO A 237 24.94 -18.45 4.03
CA PRO A 237 25.79 -18.64 2.86
C PRO A 237 26.67 -17.42 2.55
N THR A 238 27.94 -17.65 2.23
CA THR A 238 28.95 -16.61 1.99
C THR A 238 28.55 -15.60 0.92
N TYR A 239 27.76 -16.01 -0.09
CA TYR A 239 27.28 -15.10 -1.13
C TYR A 239 26.25 -14.07 -0.62
N LEU A 240 25.51 -14.36 0.47
CA LEU A 240 24.56 -13.43 1.09
C LEU A 240 25.23 -12.40 2.02
N LYS A 241 26.46 -12.67 2.47
CA LYS A 241 27.23 -11.75 3.32
C LYS A 241 27.37 -10.34 2.72
N ARG A 242 27.63 -10.26 1.41
CA ARG A 242 27.73 -8.98 0.69
C ARG A 242 26.37 -8.25 0.63
N HIS A 243 25.27 -9.00 0.60
CA HIS A 243 23.92 -8.44 0.63
C HIS A 243 23.65 -7.79 1.99
N PHE A 244 23.81 -8.52 3.09
CA PHE A 244 23.56 -7.98 4.44
C PHE A 244 24.47 -6.81 4.82
N SER A 245 25.74 -6.84 4.43
CA SER A 245 26.64 -5.70 4.67
C SER A 245 26.23 -4.44 3.89
N THR A 246 25.71 -4.60 2.67
CA THR A 246 25.16 -3.48 1.88
C THR A 246 23.84 -2.97 2.46
N LEU A 247 22.99 -3.88 2.95
CA LEU A 247 21.75 -3.59 3.64
C LEU A 247 21.99 -2.66 4.84
N LEU A 248 22.94 -3.01 5.69
CA LEU A 248 23.35 -2.22 6.84
C LEU A 248 23.87 -0.85 6.43
N LYS A 249 24.78 -0.78 5.45
CA LYS A 249 25.25 0.51 4.93
C LYS A 249 24.08 1.36 4.45
N THR A 250 23.09 0.77 3.81
CA THR A 250 21.88 1.45 3.35
C THR A 250 21.08 1.99 4.51
N LEU A 251 20.77 1.18 5.52
CA LEU A 251 19.97 1.60 6.67
C LEU A 251 20.71 2.60 7.59
N SER A 252 22.00 2.40 7.84
CA SER A 252 22.76 3.19 8.83
C SER A 252 23.35 4.48 8.26
N SER A 253 23.71 4.49 6.97
CA SER A 253 24.35 5.64 6.34
C SER A 253 23.65 6.07 5.05
N GLY A 254 23.11 5.18 4.23
CA GLY A 254 22.47 5.53 2.96
C GLY A 254 21.20 6.35 3.13
N LEU A 255 20.19 5.82 3.83
CA LEU A 255 18.89 6.47 4.02
C LEU A 255 18.99 7.77 4.83
N PRO A 256 19.79 7.85 5.91
CA PRO A 256 20.02 9.12 6.59
C PRO A 256 20.78 10.17 5.73
N THR A 257 21.66 9.76 4.80
CA THR A 257 22.50 10.69 4.00
C THR A 257 21.97 11.04 2.61
N LEU A 258 20.99 10.30 2.05
CA LEU A 258 20.37 10.58 0.74
C LEU A 258 19.73 11.98 0.65
N ARG A 259 19.60 12.68 1.78
CA ARG A 259 19.19 14.09 1.85
C ARG A 259 20.36 15.08 1.96
N ASN A 260 21.51 14.71 2.53
CA ASN A 260 22.69 15.58 2.59
C ASN A 260 23.20 15.94 1.19
N LYS A 261 23.01 15.07 0.20
CA LYS A 261 23.45 15.33 -1.19
C LYS A 261 22.50 16.23 -2.01
N ARG A 262 21.39 16.73 -1.44
CA ARG A 262 20.55 17.77 -2.08
C ARG A 262 20.80 19.19 -1.54
N GLY A 263 21.79 19.37 -0.65
CA GLY A 263 22.26 20.69 -0.18
C GLY A 263 23.77 20.64 0.04
N GLY A 264 24.53 20.93 -1.02
CA GLY A 264 25.99 20.74 -1.08
C GLY A 264 26.85 21.72 -0.28
N HIS A 265 26.28 22.60 0.53
CA HIS A 265 27.07 23.54 1.34
C HIS A 265 26.47 23.65 2.74
N GLY A 266 27.35 23.60 3.74
CA GLY A 266 27.02 23.37 5.15
C GLY A 266 25.88 24.24 5.69
N GLN A 267 25.05 23.63 6.52
CA GLN A 267 24.01 24.30 7.29
C GLN A 267 24.13 23.73 8.72
N GLY A 268 24.25 24.55 9.76
CA GLY A 268 23.33 25.63 10.07
C GLY A 268 22.03 25.00 10.58
N SER A 269 21.59 25.41 11.76
CA SER A 269 20.48 24.87 12.58
C SER A 269 19.11 24.70 11.88
N GLU A 270 18.99 23.78 10.92
CA GLU A 270 17.71 23.35 10.36
C GLU A 270 17.40 21.89 10.72
N LYS A 271 16.22 21.64 11.31
CA LYS A 271 15.77 20.30 11.71
C LYS A 271 15.64 19.38 10.48
N ILE A 272 16.18 18.18 10.60
CA ILE A 272 16.18 17.16 9.55
C ILE A 272 14.79 16.52 9.43
N ILE A 273 14.03 16.88 8.39
CA ILE A 273 12.80 16.20 7.98
C ILE A 273 13.15 15.07 7.01
N VAL A 274 13.12 13.83 7.51
CA VAL A 274 13.21 12.61 6.69
C VAL A 274 11.82 12.34 6.11
N PRO A 275 11.65 12.18 4.79
CA PRO A 275 10.36 11.76 4.24
C PRO A 275 9.90 10.40 4.77
N GLU A 276 8.62 10.26 5.06
CA GLU A 276 8.00 9.04 5.60
C GLU A 276 8.37 7.78 4.79
N TYR A 277 8.34 7.87 3.46
CA TYR A 277 8.59 6.71 2.59
C TYR A 277 9.99 6.10 2.80
N TYR A 278 10.98 6.87 3.28
CA TYR A 278 12.29 6.33 3.63
C TYR A 278 12.27 5.56 4.95
N ALA A 279 11.53 6.03 5.95
CA ALA A 279 11.36 5.31 7.21
C ALA A 279 10.55 4.03 7.00
N LYS A 280 9.50 4.11 6.18
CA LYS A 280 8.70 2.95 5.79
C LYS A 280 9.53 1.91 5.04
N TYR A 281 10.33 2.35 4.08
CA TYR A 281 11.30 1.48 3.39
C TYR A 281 12.27 0.82 4.39
N ALA A 282 12.82 1.57 5.35
CA ALA A 282 13.75 1.03 6.34
C ALA A 282 13.11 -0.04 7.24
N ILE A 283 11.90 0.20 7.75
CA ILE A 283 11.17 -0.76 8.58
C ILE A 283 10.90 -2.05 7.80
N ASN A 284 10.36 -1.95 6.58
CA ASN A 284 10.02 -3.12 5.76
C ASN A 284 11.27 -3.93 5.40
N LEU A 285 12.37 -3.22 5.11
CA LEU A 285 13.64 -3.82 4.79
C LEU A 285 14.24 -4.56 5.99
N ALA A 286 14.18 -3.98 7.19
CA ALA A 286 14.59 -4.65 8.42
C ALA A 286 13.72 -5.90 8.69
N ALA A 287 12.40 -5.77 8.64
CA ALA A 287 11.45 -6.85 8.91
C ALA A 287 11.65 -8.08 8.00
N THR A 288 11.82 -7.85 6.69
CA THR A 288 12.06 -8.92 5.71
C THR A 288 13.32 -9.71 6.05
N ASN A 289 14.41 -9.00 6.40
CA ASN A 289 15.70 -9.63 6.67
C ASN A 289 15.75 -10.30 8.05
N ILE A 290 15.09 -9.72 9.06
CA ILE A 290 14.91 -10.36 10.37
C ILE A 290 14.13 -11.67 10.21
N SER A 291 13.01 -11.64 9.49
CA SER A 291 12.19 -12.83 9.23
C SER A 291 13.00 -13.92 8.53
N PHE A 292 13.79 -13.56 7.50
CA PHE A 292 14.65 -14.49 6.80
C PHE A 292 15.68 -15.16 7.73
N LEU A 293 16.38 -14.39 8.57
CA LEU A 293 17.37 -14.92 9.50
C LEU A 293 16.76 -15.81 10.59
N ILE A 294 15.58 -15.44 11.11
CA ILE A 294 14.86 -16.27 12.09
C ILE A 294 14.38 -17.57 11.45
N ASN A 295 13.92 -17.55 10.19
CA ASN A 295 13.54 -18.79 9.50
C ASN A 295 14.74 -19.72 9.27
N ILE A 296 15.91 -19.20 8.88
CA ILE A 296 17.15 -20.00 8.85
C ILE A 296 17.43 -20.62 10.22
N TYR A 297 17.27 -19.84 11.29
CA TYR A 297 17.46 -20.35 12.64
C TYR A 297 16.51 -21.51 12.96
N LYS A 298 15.22 -21.36 12.65
CA LYS A 298 14.19 -22.38 12.85
C LYS A 298 14.49 -23.67 12.10
N ASP A 299 14.90 -23.56 10.83
CA ASP A 299 15.27 -24.72 10.00
C ASP A 299 16.57 -25.41 10.48
N SER A 300 17.39 -24.69 11.25
CA SER A 300 18.66 -25.18 11.79
C SER A 300 18.59 -25.69 13.24
N LYS A 301 17.39 -25.77 13.84
CA LYS A 301 17.15 -26.40 15.14
C LYS A 301 17.07 -27.92 14.99
#